data_AF-A0A918U8B0-F1
#
_entry.id   AF-A0A918U8B0-F1
#
_cell.length_a   1.000
_cell.length_b   1.000
_cell.length_c   1.000
_cell.angle_alpha   90.00
_cell.angle_beta   90.00
_cell.angle_gamma   90.00
#
_symmetry.space_group_name_H-M   'P 1'
#
loop_
_entity.id
_entity.type
_entity.pdbx_description
1 polymer ?
#
loop_
_entity_poly.entity_id
_entity_poly.type
_entity_poly.pdbx_seq_one_letter_code
_entity_poly.pdbx_strand_id
1 'polypeptide(L)'
;MALSVKLLNVHLVKEPADFAEEHKDWLRISRMPSYAPELNPAEGIRSLLKRHLADFAAAGLSHLTRVIKRRLKKIQYRPHLIDGCLPPTGLIMDDATRTWHSTSST
;
A
#
# COMPACT_ATOMS: atom_id res chain seq x y z
N MET A 1 -0.37 -11.48 4.41
CA MET A 1 -0.30 -10.11 3.86
C MET A 1 -1.00 -10.08 2.51
N ALA A 2 -1.92 -9.13 2.29
CA ALA A 2 -2.53 -8.95 0.98
C ALA A 2 -1.65 -8.02 0.12
N LEU A 3 -1.07 -8.52 -0.97
CA LEU A 3 -0.43 -7.65 -1.96
C LEU A 3 -1.46 -7.24 -3.00
N SER A 4 -1.70 -5.94 -3.11
CA SER A 4 -2.59 -5.36 -4.11
C SER A 4 -1.78 -5.07 -5.38
N VAL A 5 -2.05 -5.79 -6.46
CA VAL A 5 -1.39 -5.58 -7.76
C VAL A 5 -2.24 -4.63 -8.59
N LYS A 6 -1.70 -3.46 -8.92
CA LYS A 6 -2.34 -2.52 -9.85
C LYS A 6 -2.18 -3.07 -11.27
N LEU A 7 -3.26 -3.18 -12.03
CA LEU A 7 -3.24 -3.69 -13.41
C LEU A 7 -2.63 -2.64 -14.37
N LEU A 8 -1.32 -2.45 -14.30
CA LEU A 8 -0.53 -1.77 -15.33
C LEU A 8 0.24 -2.87 -16.08
N ASN A 9 0.41 -2.74 -17.40
CA ASN A 9 0.95 -3.80 -18.29
C ASN A 9 2.30 -4.40 -17.82
N VAL A 10 3.04 -3.68 -16.98
CA VAL A 10 4.31 -4.07 -16.35
C VAL A 10 4.19 -5.16 -15.27
N HIS A 11 2.98 -5.46 -14.77
CA HIS A 11 2.75 -6.47 -13.73
C HIS A 11 2.29 -7.84 -14.27
N LEU A 12 2.26 -8.03 -15.60
CA LEU A 12 1.91 -9.30 -16.26
C LEU A 12 3.15 -10.16 -16.58
N VAL A 13 4.26 -9.92 -15.89
CA VAL A 13 5.49 -10.71 -16.02
C VAL A 13 5.33 -12.00 -15.22
N LYS A 14 5.87 -13.13 -15.69
CA LYS A 14 5.77 -14.43 -15.02
C LYS A 14 6.39 -14.46 -13.62
N GLU A 15 7.51 -13.75 -13.45
CA GLU A 15 8.28 -13.72 -12.20
C GLU A 15 7.46 -13.38 -10.93
N PRO A 16 6.65 -12.31 -10.89
CA PRO A 16 5.78 -12.03 -9.75
C PRO A 16 4.62 -13.04 -9.58
N ALA A 17 4.24 -13.78 -10.63
CA ALA A 17 3.25 -14.85 -10.50
C ALA A 17 3.88 -16.09 -9.84
N ASP A 18 5.09 -16.48 -10.25
CA ASP A 18 5.82 -17.62 -9.67
C ASP A 18 6.14 -17.37 -8.19
N PHE A 19 6.60 -16.16 -7.84
CA PHE A 19 6.80 -15.74 -6.45
C PHE A 19 5.50 -15.81 -5.63
N ALA A 20 4.37 -15.46 -6.24
CA ALA A 20 3.09 -15.53 -5.56
C ALA A 20 2.63 -16.97 -5.32
N GLU A 21 2.94 -17.85 -6.27
CA GLU A 21 2.65 -19.28 -6.19
C GLU A 21 3.50 -19.96 -5.11
N GLU A 22 4.78 -19.60 -4.98
CA GLU A 22 5.69 -20.11 -3.94
C GLU A 22 5.28 -19.68 -2.51
N HIS A 23 4.53 -18.58 -2.38
CA HIS A 23 4.24 -17.97 -1.09
C HIS A 23 2.74 -17.89 -0.74
N LYS A 24 1.90 -18.71 -1.38
CA LYS A 24 0.44 -18.73 -1.17
C LYS A 24 0.01 -18.89 0.28
N ASP A 25 0.83 -19.55 1.10
CA ASP A 25 0.54 -19.82 2.51
C ASP A 25 0.38 -18.53 3.33
N TRP A 26 1.04 -17.44 2.93
CA TRP A 26 0.99 -16.15 3.63
C TRP A 26 0.68 -14.95 2.73
N LEU A 27 0.67 -15.14 1.41
CA LEU A 27 0.43 -14.10 0.40
C LEU A 27 -0.93 -14.27 -0.27
N ARG A 28 -1.81 -13.28 -0.12
CA ARG A 28 -3.10 -13.23 -0.83
C ARG A 28 -3.10 -12.11 -1.86
N ILE A 29 -3.28 -12.46 -3.14
CA ILE A 29 -3.38 -11.48 -4.22
C ILE A 29 -4.85 -11.25 -4.56
N SER A 30 -5.27 -9.99 -4.56
CA SER A 30 -6.61 -9.58 -5.01
C SER A 30 -6.49 -8.87 -6.35
N ARG A 31 -7.20 -9.37 -7.37
CA ARG A 31 -7.27 -8.71 -8.68
C ARG A 31 -8.28 -7.58 -8.62
N MET A 32 -7.89 -6.42 -9.15
CA MET A 32 -8.75 -5.25 -9.22
C MET A 32 -9.37 -5.17 -10.61
N PRO A 33 -10.63 -4.73 -10.76
CA PRO A 33 -11.22 -4.54 -12.07
C PRO A 33 -10.44 -3.47 -12.84
N SER A 34 -10.34 -3.63 -14.16
CA SER A 34 -9.69 -2.63 -14.99
C SER A 34 -10.48 -1.32 -14.88
N TYR A 35 -9.75 -0.21 -14.67
CA TYR A 35 -10.35 1.13 -14.61
C TYR A 35 -11.24 1.48 -13.39
N ALA A 36 -11.01 0.86 -12.23
CA ALA A 36 -11.66 1.24 -10.97
C ALA A 36 -10.66 1.84 -9.96
N PRO A 37 -10.17 3.08 -10.17
CA PRO A 37 -9.19 3.71 -9.28
C PRO A 37 -9.71 3.93 -7.85
N GLU A 38 -11.01 4.11 -7.67
CA GLU A 38 -11.69 4.21 -6.37
C GLU A 38 -11.56 2.93 -5.56
N LEU A 39 -11.38 1.79 -6.22
CA LEU A 39 -11.16 0.51 -5.56
C LEU A 39 -9.69 0.28 -5.21
N ASN A 40 -8.76 1.15 -5.60
CA ASN A 40 -7.32 0.98 -5.35
C ASN A 40 -6.84 1.71 -4.08
N PRO A 41 -6.40 0.99 -3.03
CA PRO A 41 -5.96 1.64 -1.80
C PRO A 41 -4.71 2.51 -2.01
N ALA A 42 -3.89 2.21 -3.02
CA ALA A 42 -2.76 3.05 -3.39
C ALA A 42 -3.20 4.44 -3.90
N GLU A 43 -4.39 4.57 -4.51
CA GLU A 43 -4.94 5.89 -4.88
C GLU A 43 -5.40 6.67 -3.65
N GLY A 44 -5.90 5.99 -2.60
CA GLY A 44 -6.19 6.62 -1.30
C GLY A 44 -4.93 7.23 -0.66
N ILE A 45 -3.85 6.45 -0.58
CA ILE A 45 -2.53 6.93 -0.11
C ILE A 45 -2.01 8.07 -0.98
N ARG A 46 -2.19 7.96 -2.30
CA ARG A 46 -1.80 9.02 -3.25
C ARG A 46 -2.61 10.30 -3.01
N SER A 47 -3.90 10.21 -2.75
CA SER A 47 -4.76 11.35 -2.41
C SER A 47 -4.28 12.04 -1.14
N LEU A 48 -3.96 11.29 -0.08
CA LEU A 48 -3.37 11.82 1.16
C LEU A 48 -2.06 12.54 0.89
N LEU A 49 -1.18 11.97 0.06
CA LEU A 49 0.08 12.60 -0.30
C LEU A 49 -0.14 13.91 -1.08
N LYS A 50 -1.04 13.92 -2.08
CA LYS A 50 -1.36 15.12 -2.86
C LYS A 50 -1.91 16.25 -1.99
N ARG A 51 -2.85 15.95 -1.08
CA ARG A 51 -3.39 16.95 -0.13
C ARG A 51 -2.29 17.56 0.75
N HIS A 52 -1.34 16.76 1.19
CA HIS A 52 -0.20 17.24 1.98
C HIS A 52 0.82 18.07 1.19
N LEU A 53 0.84 17.93 -0.13
CA LEU A 53 1.76 18.65 -1.01
C LEU A 53 1.09 19.85 -1.70
N ALA A 54 -0.20 20.09 -1.48
CA ALA A 54 -0.96 21.14 -2.15
C ALA A 54 -0.28 22.52 -2.06
N ASP A 55 0.28 22.84 -0.90
CA ASP A 55 0.95 24.12 -0.63
C ASP A 55 2.49 24.00 -0.57
N PHE A 56 3.05 22.85 -0.98
CA PHE A 56 4.48 22.62 -0.89
C PHE A 56 5.21 23.07 -2.16
N ALA A 57 5.97 24.16 -2.05
CA ALA A 57 6.92 24.59 -3.08
C ALA A 57 8.26 23.87 -2.90
N ALA A 58 8.59 22.96 -3.83
CA ALA A 58 9.86 22.26 -3.80
C ALA A 58 11.01 23.13 -4.32
N ALA A 59 12.09 23.26 -3.55
CA ALA A 59 13.34 23.90 -3.99
C ALA A 59 14.15 23.07 -5.02
N GLY A 60 13.63 21.90 -5.42
CA GLY A 60 14.29 20.97 -6.33
C GLY A 60 13.89 19.52 -6.08
N LEU A 61 14.30 18.62 -6.98
CA LEU A 61 13.89 17.21 -6.98
C LEU A 61 14.33 16.45 -5.71
N SER A 62 15.54 16.69 -5.23
CA SER A 62 16.06 16.07 -4.00
C SER A 62 15.25 16.49 -2.77
N HIS A 63 14.85 17.76 -2.71
CA HIS A 63 14.01 18.28 -1.63
C HIS A 63 12.61 17.63 -1.67
N LEU A 64 11.99 17.58 -2.85
CA LEU A 64 10.69 16.91 -3.05
C LEU A 64 10.75 15.43 -2.64
N THR A 65 11.77 14.70 -3.09
CA THR A 65 11.95 13.28 -2.79
C THR A 65 12.07 13.03 -1.29
N ARG A 66 12.85 13.85 -0.59
CA ARG A 66 13.00 13.77 0.87
C ARG A 66 11.68 14.03 1.59
N VAL A 67 10.91 15.01 1.15
CA VAL A 67 9.60 15.32 1.75
C VAL A 67 8.61 14.19 1.52
N ILE A 68 8.51 13.68 0.30
CA ILE A 68 7.64 12.53 -0.04
C ILE A 68 8.00 11.32 0.82
N LYS A 69 9.28 10.93 0.88
CA LYS A 69 9.73 9.79 1.69
C LYS A 69 9.36 9.94 3.17
N ARG A 70 9.59 11.14 3.74
CA ARG A 70 9.23 11.43 5.14
C ARG A 70 7.73 11.34 5.38
N ARG A 71 6.90 11.80 4.44
CA ARG A 71 5.44 11.75 4.56
C ARG A 71 4.91 10.33 4.44
N LEU A 72 5.39 9.56 3.46
CA LEU A 72 5.06 8.14 3.33
C LEU A 72 5.45 7.38 4.60
N LYS A 73 6.62 7.67 5.19
CA LYS A 73 7.04 7.08 6.45
C LYS A 73 6.07 7.41 7.61
N LYS A 74 5.57 8.65 7.68
CA LYS A 74 4.56 9.04 8.69
C LYS A 74 3.22 8.34 8.48
N ILE A 75 2.79 8.15 7.22
CA ILE A 75 1.57 7.40 6.89
C ILE A 75 1.75 5.93 7.29
N GLN A 76 2.92 5.34 7.02
CA GLN A 76 3.26 3.97 7.43
C GLN A 76 3.11 3.76 8.95
N TYR A 77 3.50 4.74 9.76
CA TYR A 77 3.38 4.68 11.23
C TYR A 77 1.99 5.07 11.78
N ARG A 78 1.00 5.34 10.91
CA ARG A 78 -0.37 5.69 11.31
C ARG A 78 -1.36 4.72 10.67
N PRO A 79 -1.55 3.53 11.27
CA PRO A 79 -2.39 2.47 10.70
C PRO A 79 -3.78 2.95 10.30
N HIS A 80 -4.43 3.78 11.12
CA HIS A 80 -5.75 4.35 10.83
C HIS A 80 -5.85 5.11 9.48
N LEU A 81 -4.75 5.72 9.01
CA LEU A 81 -4.72 6.39 7.70
C LEU A 81 -4.68 5.39 6.55
N ILE A 82 -4.01 4.25 6.77
CA ILE A 82 -3.98 3.14 5.81
C ILE A 82 -5.33 2.44 5.82
N ASP A 83 -5.86 2.17 7.00
CA ASP A 83 -7.17 1.54 7.20
C ASP A 83 -8.27 2.36 6.54
N GLY A 84 -8.26 3.69 6.66
CA GLY A 84 -9.23 4.56 5.98
C GLY A 84 -9.17 4.51 4.45
N CYS A 85 -8.12 3.94 3.85
CA CYS A 85 -8.00 3.76 2.40
C CYS A 85 -8.52 2.39 1.91
N LEU A 86 -8.93 1.49 2.82
CA LEU A 86 -9.36 0.12 2.50
C LEU A 86 -10.87 -0.07 2.27
N PRO A 87 -11.81 0.62 2.98
CA PRO A 87 -13.25 0.38 2.83
C PRO A 87 -13.78 0.48 1.41
N PRO A 88 -13.36 1.45 0.57
CA PRO A 88 -13.80 1.51 -0.83
C PRO A 88 -13.41 0.28 -1.64
N THR A 89 -12.39 -0.46 -1.20
CA THR A 89 -11.73 -1.52 -1.96
C THR A 89 -12.28 -2.92 -1.63
N GLY A 90 -13.14 -3.04 -0.61
CA GLY A 90 -13.62 -4.32 -0.09
C GLY A 90 -12.54 -5.16 0.61
N LEU A 91 -11.33 -4.62 0.76
CA LEU A 91 -10.24 -5.27 1.50
C LEU A 91 -10.40 -5.00 3.00
N ILE A 92 -10.35 -6.06 3.80
CA ILE A 92 -10.35 -5.98 5.27
C ILE A 92 -8.98 -6.49 5.74
N MET A 93 -8.31 -5.76 6.61
CA MET A 93 -7.12 -6.28 7.30
C MET A 93 -7.57 -7.13 8.48
N ASP A 94 -7.29 -8.43 8.45
CA ASP A 94 -7.53 -9.31 9.60
C ASP A 94 -6.63 -8.95 10.78
N ASP A 95 -7.23 -8.85 11.96
CA ASP A 95 -6.57 -8.55 13.24
C ASP A 95 -5.54 -9.61 13.65
N ALA A 96 -5.65 -10.84 13.11
CA ALA A 96 -4.67 -11.92 13.30
C ALA A 96 -3.26 -11.58 12.77
N THR A 97 -3.13 -10.54 11.93
CA THR A 97 -1.83 -10.04 11.47
C THR A 97 -1.23 -8.95 12.36
N ARG A 98 -2.00 -8.44 13.34
CA ARG A 98 -1.59 -7.36 14.25
C ARG A 98 -0.85 -7.86 15.49
N THR A 99 -0.98 -9.15 15.82
CA THR A 99 -0.43 -9.77 17.03
C THR A 99 0.96 -10.39 16.88
N TRP A 100 1.66 -10.19 15.75
CA TRP A 100 3.05 -10.70 15.58
C TRP A 100 4.12 -9.94 16.38
N HIS A 101 3.71 -9.17 17.39
CA HIS A 101 4.58 -8.68 18.45
C HIS A 101 4.03 -9.14 19.80
N SER A 102 4.34 -10.38 20.20
CA SER A 102 4.57 -10.83 21.59
C SER A 102 4.31 -12.33 21.71
N THR A 103 5.30 -13.16 21.38
CA THR A 103 5.64 -14.38 22.15
C THR A 103 6.86 -15.04 21.52
N SER A 104 8.05 -14.68 21.99
CA SER A 104 9.26 -15.55 21.97
C SER A 104 10.28 -14.93 22.94
N SER A 105 10.06 -15.12 24.22
CA SER A 105 11.08 -15.03 25.26
C SER A 105 10.60 -15.84 26.46
N THR A 106 10.98 -17.11 26.50
CA THR A 106 11.54 -17.81 27.66
C THR A 106 12.26 -19.04 27.13
#